data_AF-A0A9P0D5S9-F1
#
_entry.id   AF-A0A9P0D5S9-F1
#
_cell.length_a   1.000
_cell.length_b   1.000
_cell.length_c   1.000
_cell.angle_alpha   90.00
_cell.angle_beta   90.00
_cell.angle_gamma   90.00
#
_symmetry.space_group_name_H-M   'P 1'
#
loop_
_entity.id
_entity.type
_entity.pdbx_description
1 polymer ?
#
loop_
_entity_poly.entity_id
_entity_poly.type
_entity_poly.pdbx_seq_one_letter_code
_entity_poly.pdbx_strand_id
1 'polypeptide(L)'
;MNMNPRTHIISQMQKECLVHFLEDHDFLVNPRKKPGDLEKCNKTWRELMILLNSKAGPKKTVHQWKETLNELKATARKRSRIIEFQSTGPESKQTEKDLTPLEHRLLLLTSDRYVQSLVKY
;
A
#
# COMPACT_ATOMS: atom_id res chain seq x y z
N MET A 1 -19.10 -23.08 1.66
CA MET A 1 -18.43 -22.24 0.64
C MET A 1 -17.25 -21.56 1.31
N ASN A 2 -16.03 -21.99 0.98
CA ASN A 2 -14.80 -21.63 1.69
C ASN A 2 -14.30 -20.26 1.19
N MET A 3 -14.56 -19.19 1.95
CA MET A 3 -14.04 -17.86 1.64
C MET A 3 -12.55 -17.82 2.00
N ASN A 4 -11.73 -17.82 0.97
CA ASN A 4 -10.27 -17.78 0.94
C ASN A 4 -9.70 -16.70 1.90
N PRO A 5 -9.03 -17.03 3.03
CA PRO A 5 -8.39 -16.03 3.87
C PRO A 5 -6.99 -15.74 3.31
N ARG A 6 -6.92 -15.05 2.16
CA ARG A 6 -5.68 -14.39 1.71
C ARG A 6 -5.58 -12.97 2.25
N THR A 7 -6.08 -12.72 3.45
CA THR A 7 -5.65 -11.54 4.21
C THR A 7 -4.33 -11.94 4.84
N HIS A 8 -3.22 -11.57 4.21
CA HIS A 8 -1.94 -11.56 4.91
C HIS A 8 -2.12 -10.70 6.16
N ILE A 9 -2.34 -11.35 7.30
CA ILE A 9 -2.58 -10.68 8.57
C ILE A 9 -1.39 -9.74 8.78
N ILE A 10 -1.70 -8.46 9.00
CA ILE A 10 -0.76 -7.39 9.28
C ILE A 10 -1.40 -6.58 10.40
N SER A 11 -0.64 -6.26 11.45
CA SER A 11 -1.18 -5.41 12.50
C SER A 11 -1.30 -3.96 12.02
N GLN A 12 -2.16 -3.17 12.65
CA GLN A 12 -2.28 -1.74 12.34
C GLN A 12 -0.92 -1.03 12.49
N MET A 13 -0.18 -1.32 13.55
CA MET A 13 1.13 -0.72 13.80
C MET A 13 2.18 -1.13 12.76
N GLN A 14 2.14 -2.38 12.28
CA GLN A 14 2.97 -2.81 11.16
C GLN A 14 2.57 -2.13 9.84
N LYS A 15 1.27 -1.92 9.61
CA LYS A 15 0.76 -1.22 8.42
C LYS A 15 1.20 0.24 8.41
N GLU A 16 1.11 0.93 9.54
CA GLU A 16 1.58 2.32 9.69
C GLU A 16 3.08 2.44 9.48
N CYS A 17 3.85 1.55 10.13
CA CYS A 17 5.30 1.51 9.99
C CYS A 17 5.73 1.22 8.54
N LEU A 18 5.03 0.31 7.86
CA LEU A 18 5.26 0.00 6.45
C LEU A 18 5.01 1.24 5.57
N VAL A 19 3.86 1.90 5.71
CA VAL A 19 3.52 3.07 4.88
C VAL A 19 4.51 4.21 5.12
N HIS A 20 4.81 4.52 6.38
CA HIS A 20 5.77 5.57 6.73
C HIS A 20 7.18 5.28 6.17
N PHE A 21 7.62 4.02 6.22
CA PHE A 21 8.92 3.66 5.68
C PHE A 21 8.97 3.77 4.15
N LEU A 22 7.87 3.43 3.46
CA LEU A 22 7.77 3.55 2.01
C LEU A 22 7.72 5.00 1.52
N GLU A 23 7.21 5.94 2.32
CA GLU A 23 7.27 7.37 2.00
C GLU A 23 8.69 7.91 2.02
N ASP A 24 9.50 7.47 2.99
CA ASP A 24 10.91 7.83 3.09
C ASP A 24 11.77 7.10 2.03
N HIS A 25 11.27 5.97 1.51
CA HIS A 25 11.99 5.09 0.56
C HIS A 25 11.15 4.78 -0.70
N ASP A 26 10.73 5.82 -1.44
CA ASP A 26 9.90 5.72 -2.65
C ASP A 26 10.45 4.72 -3.70
N PHE A 27 11.77 4.59 -3.78
CA PHE A 27 12.46 3.64 -4.68
C PHE A 27 12.12 2.17 -4.42
N LEU A 28 11.57 1.82 -3.25
CA LEU A 28 11.07 0.46 -2.95
C LEU A 28 9.77 0.15 -3.68
N VAL A 29 8.98 1.19 -3.94
CA VAL A 29 7.69 1.10 -4.62
C VAL A 29 7.88 1.15 -6.14
N ASN A 30 8.77 2.04 -6.59
CA ASN A 30 9.11 2.21 -8.00
C ASN A 30 10.62 2.01 -8.22
N PRO A 31 11.13 0.77 -8.15
CA PRO A 31 12.54 0.51 -8.37
C PRO A 31 12.91 0.87 -9.81
N ARG A 32 13.74 1.90 -10.00
CA ARG A 32 14.37 2.15 -11.30
C ARG A 32 15.27 0.96 -11.61
N LYS A 33 15.20 0.46 -12.86
CA LYS A 33 15.80 -0.81 -13.29
C LYS A 33 17.34 -0.77 -13.45
N LYS A 34 18.07 0.05 -12.71
CA LYS A 34 19.54 0.00 -12.78
C LYS A 34 20.05 -1.16 -11.92
N PRO A 35 21.05 -1.92 -12.39
CA PRO A 35 21.54 -3.10 -11.65
C PRO A 35 22.05 -2.77 -10.25
N GLY A 36 22.69 -1.60 -10.02
CA GLY A 36 23.11 -1.15 -8.69
C GLY A 36 21.95 -0.81 -7.73
N ASP A 37 20.77 -0.49 -8.26
CA ASP A 37 19.59 -0.19 -7.44
C ASP A 37 18.95 -1.46 -6.87
N LEU A 38 19.19 -2.64 -7.47
CA LEU A 38 18.62 -3.91 -7.00
C LEU A 38 19.21 -4.36 -5.67
N GLU A 39 20.54 -4.24 -5.50
CA GLU A 39 21.20 -4.58 -4.24
C GLU A 39 20.77 -3.63 -3.12
N LYS A 40 20.73 -2.32 -3.42
CA LYS A 40 20.23 -1.31 -2.49
C LYS A 40 18.78 -1.59 -2.08
N CYS A 41 17.90 -1.86 -3.06
CA CYS A 41 16.52 -2.27 -2.80
C CYS A 41 16.44 -3.49 -1.89
N ASN A 42 17.22 -4.55 -2.16
CA ASN A 42 17.19 -5.76 -1.34
C ASN A 42 17.69 -5.52 0.08
N LYS A 43 18.72 -4.68 0.26
CA LYS A 43 19.22 -4.29 1.59
C LYS A 43 18.14 -3.52 2.35
N THR A 44 17.56 -2.50 1.74
CA THR A 44 16.51 -1.69 2.37
C THR A 44 15.26 -2.52 2.68
N TRP A 45 14.88 -3.47 1.83
CA TRP A 45 13.80 -4.42 2.11
C TRP A 45 14.09 -5.32 3.33
N ARG A 46 15.35 -5.70 3.56
CA ARG A 46 15.74 -6.46 4.76
C ARG A 46 15.65 -5.59 6.01
N GLU A 47 16.09 -4.33 5.94
CA GLU A 47 15.97 -3.37 7.05
C GLU A 47 14.51 -3.15 7.42
N LEU A 48 13.64 -2.94 6.43
CA LEU A 48 12.20 -2.86 6.62
C LEU A 48 11.61 -4.12 7.25
N MET A 49 12.03 -5.30 6.79
CA MET A 49 11.57 -6.58 7.37
C MET A 49 11.95 -6.71 8.85
N ILE A 50 13.19 -6.36 9.22
CA ILE A 50 13.65 -6.36 10.61
C ILE A 50 12.79 -5.40 11.44
N LEU A 51 12.59 -4.17 10.94
CA LEU A 51 11.78 -3.16 11.60
C LEU A 51 10.34 -3.64 11.83
N LEU A 52 9.67 -4.17 10.81
CA LEU A 52 8.28 -4.66 10.91
C LEU A 52 8.14 -5.87 11.82
N ASN A 53 9.12 -6.78 11.79
CA ASN A 53 9.13 -7.97 12.65
C ASN A 53 9.45 -7.65 14.13
N SER A 54 10.03 -6.47 14.39
CA SER A 54 10.22 -5.94 15.75
C SER A 54 8.94 -5.33 16.35
N LYS A 55 7.96 -4.97 15.51
CA LYS A 55 6.66 -4.45 15.97
C LYS A 55 5.73 -5.60 16.36
N ALA A 56 4.74 -5.30 17.20
CA ALA A 56 3.72 -6.28 17.57
C ALA A 56 2.93 -6.73 16.33
N GLY A 57 2.92 -8.04 16.07
CA GLY A 57 2.22 -8.64 14.93
C GLY A 57 2.95 -9.83 14.32
N PRO A 58 2.47 -10.32 13.16
CA PRO A 58 3.08 -11.44 12.46
C PRO A 58 4.48 -11.11 11.95
N LYS A 59 5.39 -12.05 12.16
CA LYS A 59 6.75 -12.00 11.62
C LYS A 59 6.77 -12.64 10.23
N LYS A 60 7.30 -11.92 9.24
CA LYS A 60 7.29 -12.33 7.83
C LYS A 60 8.68 -12.18 7.21
N THR A 61 8.94 -12.95 6.17
CA THR A 61 10.15 -12.80 5.35
C THR A 61 10.03 -11.59 4.43
N VAL A 62 11.15 -11.16 3.82
CA VAL A 62 11.12 -10.09 2.80
C VAL A 62 10.13 -10.40 1.68
N HIS A 63 10.10 -11.65 1.21
CA HIS A 63 9.18 -12.08 0.15
C HIS A 63 7.72 -11.88 0.57
N GLN A 64 7.36 -12.37 1.76
CA GLN A 64 6.02 -12.24 2.31
C GLN A 64 5.63 -10.77 2.56
N TRP A 65 6.57 -9.92 2.96
CA TRP A 65 6.34 -8.48 3.08
C TRP A 65 6.10 -7.80 1.74
N LYS A 66 6.83 -8.20 0.69
CA LYS A 66 6.59 -7.73 -0.69
C LYS A 66 5.21 -8.15 -1.20
N GLU A 67 4.79 -9.40 -0.95
CA GLU A 67 3.44 -9.88 -1.27
C GLU A 67 2.38 -9.09 -0.51
N THR A 68 2.56 -8.91 0.80
CA THR A 68 1.65 -8.11 1.65
C THR A 68 1.52 -6.69 1.10
N LEU A 69 2.62 -6.05 0.69
CA LEU A 69 2.57 -4.74 0.04
C LEU A 69 1.79 -4.77 -1.27
N ASN A 70 1.98 -5.78 -2.12
CA ASN A 70 1.24 -5.92 -3.38
C ASN A 70 -0.27 -6.07 -3.16
N GLU A 71 -0.69 -6.82 -2.13
CA GLU A 71 -2.09 -6.94 -1.77
C GLU A 71 -2.68 -5.65 -1.21
N LEU A 72 -1.94 -4.93 -0.36
CA LEU A 72 -2.35 -3.62 0.15
C LEU A 72 -2.57 -2.63 -1.01
N LYS A 73 -1.65 -2.62 -1.99
CA LYS A 73 -1.78 -1.80 -3.21
C LYS A 73 -3.01 -2.20 -4.02
N ALA A 74 -3.22 -3.50 -4.26
CA ALA A 74 -4.37 -3.99 -5.01
C ALA A 74 -5.69 -3.63 -4.33
N THR A 75 -5.75 -3.78 -3.00
CA THR A 75 -6.91 -3.43 -2.19
C THR A 75 -7.20 -1.93 -2.23
N ALA A 76 -6.18 -1.09 -2.02
CA ALA A 76 -6.34 0.36 -2.07
C ALA A 76 -6.81 0.82 -3.46
N ARG A 77 -6.23 0.27 -4.55
CA ARG A 77 -6.67 0.56 -5.93
C ARG A 77 -8.11 0.12 -6.19
N LYS A 78 -8.49 -1.08 -5.72
CA LYS A 78 -9.86 -1.58 -5.87
C LYS A 78 -10.85 -0.67 -5.14
N ARG A 79 -10.53 -0.24 -3.93
CA ARG A 79 -11.37 0.68 -3.14
C ARG A 79 -11.50 2.05 -3.80
N SER A 80 -10.39 2.63 -4.28
CA SER A 80 -10.41 3.89 -5.04
C SER A 80 -11.40 3.82 -6.20
N ARG A 81 -11.31 2.78 -7.04
CA ARG A 81 -12.22 2.63 -8.19
C ARG A 81 -13.69 2.49 -7.80
N ILE A 82 -13.97 1.78 -6.70
CA ILE A 82 -15.34 1.62 -6.20
C ILE A 82 -15.89 2.97 -5.73
N ILE A 83 -15.08 3.77 -5.03
CA ILE A 83 -15.46 5.12 -4.59
C ILE A 83 -15.71 6.02 -5.81
N GLU A 84 -14.77 6.07 -6.76
CA GLU A 84 -14.90 6.85 -8.00
C GLU A 84 -16.19 6.49 -8.75
N PHE A 85 -16.50 5.20 -8.89
CA PHE A 85 -17.71 4.73 -9.55
C PHE A 85 -19.00 5.12 -8.80
N GLN A 86 -19.00 5.03 -7.46
CA GLN A 86 -20.16 5.39 -6.63
C GLN A 86 -20.43 6.90 -6.59
N SER A 87 -19.40 7.73 -6.73
CA SER A 87 -19.51 9.20 -6.78
C SER A 87 -20.09 9.74 -8.11
N THR A 88 -20.34 8.89 -9.10
CA THR A 88 -20.81 9.33 -10.44
C THR A 88 -22.33 9.15 -10.64
N GLY A 89 -23.07 8.75 -9.61
CA GLY A 89 -24.53 8.51 -9.68
C GLY A 89 -25.38 9.63 -9.04
N PRO A 90 -26.60 9.88 -9.54
CA PRO A 90 -27.48 10.97 -9.08
C PRO A 90 -28.02 10.82 -7.63
N GLU A 91 -27.81 9.68 -6.97
CA GLU A 91 -28.29 9.41 -5.61
C GLU A 91 -27.13 9.14 -4.63
N SER A 92 -26.19 10.08 -4.57
CA SER A 92 -24.98 9.96 -3.75
C SER A 92 -25.29 10.10 -2.26
N LYS A 93 -25.69 9.00 -1.60
CA LYS A 93 -25.59 8.90 -0.13
C LYS A 93 -24.11 8.81 0.23
N GLN A 94 -23.52 9.94 0.60
CA GLN A 94 -22.19 10.06 1.19
C GLN A 94 -22.15 9.24 2.49
N THR A 95 -21.95 7.94 2.38
CA THR A 95 -21.81 7.03 3.53
C THR A 95 -20.34 6.71 3.67
N GLU A 96 -19.62 7.57 4.42
CA GLU A 96 -18.43 7.26 5.24
C GLU A 96 -17.48 6.16 4.73
N LYS A 97 -17.22 6.09 3.42
CA LYS A 97 -16.35 5.10 2.78
C LYS A 97 -15.14 5.76 2.18
N ASP A 98 -14.63 6.79 2.86
CA ASP A 98 -13.33 7.35 2.57
C ASP A 98 -12.26 6.26 2.69
N LEU A 99 -11.28 6.30 1.78
CA LEU A 99 -10.07 5.51 1.92
C LEU A 99 -9.41 5.87 3.26
N THR A 100 -8.92 4.88 4.00
CA THR A 100 -8.16 5.19 5.21
C THR A 100 -6.95 6.06 4.85
N PRO A 101 -6.49 6.97 5.73
CA PRO A 101 -5.35 7.85 5.43
C PRO A 101 -4.11 7.07 4.94
N LEU A 102 -3.92 5.85 5.44
CA LEU A 102 -2.85 4.95 5.01
C LEU A 102 -3.04 4.40 3.60
N GLU A 103 -4.28 4.08 3.21
CA GLU A 103 -4.58 3.64 1.83
C GLU A 103 -4.42 4.81 0.85
N HIS A 104 -4.79 6.03 1.24
CA HIS A 104 -4.51 7.24 0.46
C HIS A 104 -3.02 7.46 0.23
N ARG A 105 -2.22 7.43 1.31
CA ARG A 105 -0.75 7.58 1.23
C ARG A 105 -0.12 6.49 0.38
N LEU A 106 -0.56 5.24 0.54
CA LEU A 106 -0.09 4.13 -0.29
C LEU A 106 -0.47 4.28 -1.77
N LEU A 107 -1.66 4.81 -2.09
CA LEU A 107 -2.06 5.10 -3.46
C LEU A 107 -1.20 6.19 -4.09
N LEU A 108 -0.90 7.26 -3.34
CA LEU A 108 -0.03 8.35 -3.80
C LEU A 108 1.37 7.84 -4.16
N LEU A 109 1.97 7.02 -3.32
CA LEU A 109 3.29 6.42 -3.57
C LEU A 109 3.33 5.47 -4.76
N THR A 110 2.19 4.88 -5.13
CA THR A 110 2.14 3.77 -6.10
C THR A 110 1.51 4.13 -7.43
N SER A 111 1.07 5.39 -7.57
CA SER A 111 0.35 5.87 -8.72
C SER A 111 1.04 7.11 -9.26
N ASP A 112 1.76 6.92 -10.37
CA ASP A 112 2.24 8.00 -11.25
C ASP A 112 1.09 8.93 -11.71
N ARG A 113 -0.17 8.46 -11.61
CA ARG A 113 -1.38 9.13 -12.11
C ARG A 113 -2.29 9.77 -11.06
N TYR A 114 -2.07 9.59 -9.75
CA TYR A 114 -3.02 10.14 -8.76
C TYR A 114 -3.00 11.67 -8.69
N VAL A 115 -1.89 12.28 -9.14
CA VAL A 115 -1.74 13.74 -9.26
C VAL A 115 -2.77 14.37 -10.20
N GLN A 116 -3.35 13.62 -11.16
CA GLN A 116 -4.31 14.18 -12.12
C GLN A 116 -5.78 14.14 -11.67
N SER A 117 -6.16 13.40 -10.62
CA SER A 117 -7.57 13.38 -10.17
C SER A 117 -7.91 14.43 -9.11
N LEU A 118 -6.89 14.96 -8.41
CA LEU A 118 -7.02 16.01 -7.39
C LEU A 118 -6.96 17.44 -7.97
N VAL A 119 -6.64 17.57 -9.26
CA VAL A 119 -6.64 18.86 -9.97
C VAL A 119 -7.80 18.83 -10.97
N LYS A 120 -9.02 18.94 -10.46
CA LYS A 120 -10.13 19.46 -11.26
C LYS A 120 -10.35 20.91 -10.85
N TYR A 121 -9.90 21.81 -11.74
CA TYR A 121 -10.25 23.23 -11.74
C TYR A 121 -11.75 23.41 -11.97
#